data_AF-A0A7V5TLU4-F1
#
_entry.id   AF-A0A7V5TLU4-F1
#
_cell.length_a   1.000
_cell.length_b   1.000
_cell.length_c   1.000
_cell.angle_alpha   90.00
_cell.angle_beta   90.00
_cell.angle_gamma   90.00
#
_symmetry.space_group_name_H-M   'P 1'
#
loop_
_entity.id
_entity.type
_entity.pdbx_description
1 polymer ?
#
loop_
_entity_poly.entity_id
_entity_poly.type
_entity_poly.pdbx_seq_one_letter_code
_entity_poly.pdbx_strand_id
1 'polypeptide(L)'
;LPNSDQTKVSKEKILKLYSMDPPQVDRAYYALPYNPYGRQEDYAWSFPARWFNMREDEVVLIGDEFWEKIGGMGTYQAFIEAVNEIGKDYKERIYREYLGIEPPPESLEGILE
;
A
#
# COMPACT_ATOMS: atom_id res chain seq x y z
N LEU A 1 5.70 6.05 1.05
CA LEU A 1 6.31 5.27 -0.05
C LEU A 1 7.57 4.58 0.47
N PRO A 2 7.92 3.36 0.00
CA PRO A 2 9.01 2.58 0.58
C PRO A 2 10.39 3.15 0.26
N ASN A 3 11.31 3.08 1.23
CA ASN A 3 12.70 3.48 1.06
C ASN A 3 13.54 2.34 0.46
N SER A 4 14.68 2.69 -0.14
CA SER A 4 15.51 1.72 -0.88
C SER A 4 16.14 0.66 0.03
N ASP A 5 16.54 1.04 1.25
CA ASP A 5 17.09 0.14 2.27
C ASP A 5 16.07 -0.90 2.73
N GLN A 6 14.83 -0.49 3.00
CA GLN A 6 13.74 -1.39 3.36
C GLN A 6 13.37 -2.33 2.20
N THR A 7 13.40 -1.82 0.97
CA THR A 7 13.13 -2.62 -0.22
C THR A 7 14.20 -3.70 -0.41
N LYS A 8 15.49 -3.35 -0.23
CA LYS A 8 16.61 -4.29 -0.29
C LYS A 8 16.43 -5.43 0.73
N VAL A 9 16.16 -5.08 1.99
CA VAL A 9 15.97 -6.06 3.07
C VAL A 9 14.78 -6.97 2.79
N SER A 10 13.71 -6.43 2.22
CA SER A 10 12.52 -7.21 1.84
C SER A 10 12.84 -8.21 0.72
N LYS A 11 13.58 -7.81 -0.31
CA LYS A 11 14.03 -8.73 -1.37
C LYS A 11 14.93 -9.84 -0.83
N GLU A 12 15.86 -9.51 0.05
CA GLU A 12 16.73 -10.49 0.69
C GLU A 12 15.93 -11.52 1.50
N LYS A 13 14.91 -11.08 2.27
CA LYS A 13 14.04 -11.97 3.02
C LYS A 13 13.23 -12.90 2.12
N ILE A 14 12.66 -12.38 1.03
CA ILE A 14 11.90 -13.19 0.06
C ILE A 14 12.80 -14.26 -0.58
N LEU A 15 14.01 -13.88 -1.00
CA LEU A 15 14.97 -14.84 -1.56
C LEU A 15 15.37 -15.91 -0.53
N LYS A 16 15.63 -15.52 0.72
CA LYS A 16 15.94 -16.48 1.79
C LYS A 16 14.81 -17.49 2.00
N LEU A 17 13.54 -17.06 1.98
CA LEU A 17 12.39 -17.94 2.10
C LEU A 17 12.34 -18.96 0.96
N TYR A 18 12.56 -18.52 -0.28
CA TYR A 18 12.59 -19.43 -1.44
C TYR A 18 13.80 -20.36 -1.48
N SER A 19 14.91 -19.99 -0.83
CA SER A 19 16.11 -20.83 -0.75
C SER A 19 16.10 -21.85 0.39
N MET A 20 15.05 -21.91 1.21
CA MET A 20 14.97 -22.90 2.31
C MET A 20 14.75 -24.30 1.76
N ASP A 21 15.42 -25.28 2.38
CA ASP A 21 15.24 -26.70 2.11
C ASP A 21 14.98 -27.45 3.44
N PRO A 22 13.79 -28.04 3.64
CA PRO A 22 12.66 -28.06 2.70
C PRO A 22 11.98 -26.68 2.56
N PRO A 23 11.24 -26.43 1.45
CA PRO A 23 10.46 -25.21 1.28
C PRO A 23 9.51 -24.98 2.46
N GLN A 24 9.52 -23.77 3.03
CA GLN A 24 8.68 -23.39 4.18
C GLN A 24 7.43 -22.59 3.77
N VAL A 25 7.44 -22.03 2.56
CA VAL A 25 6.35 -21.22 2.01
C VAL A 25 6.16 -21.56 0.55
N ASP A 26 4.91 -21.53 0.08
CA ASP A 26 4.61 -21.65 -1.35
C ASP A 26 4.94 -20.37 -2.10
N ARG A 27 4.65 -19.22 -1.48
CA ARG A 27 4.87 -17.88 -2.06
C ARG A 27 5.19 -16.85 -0.99
N ALA A 28 5.97 -15.85 -1.38
CA ALA A 28 6.28 -14.66 -0.60
C ALA A 28 6.17 -13.40 -1.49
N TYR A 29 5.60 -12.33 -0.93
CA TYR A 29 5.23 -11.13 -1.67
C TYR A 29 5.80 -9.86 -1.02
N TYR A 30 6.09 -8.86 -1.85
CA TYR A 30 6.36 -7.49 -1.47
C TYR A 30 5.10 -6.65 -1.72
N ALA A 31 4.31 -6.46 -0.67
CA ALA A 31 3.01 -5.81 -0.76
C ALA A 31 3.04 -4.35 -0.32
N LEU A 32 2.41 -3.48 -1.11
CA LEU A 32 2.16 -2.07 -0.78
C LEU A 32 0.64 -1.84 -0.73
N PRO A 33 0.07 -1.38 0.39
CA PRO A 33 -1.38 -1.32 0.56
C PRO A 33 -2.07 -0.23 -0.28
N TYR A 34 -1.32 0.67 -0.89
CA TYR A 34 -1.83 1.80 -1.67
C TYR A 34 -0.86 2.21 -2.77
N ASN A 35 -1.39 2.62 -3.92
CA ASN A 35 -0.64 3.21 -5.03
C ASN A 35 -0.93 4.70 -5.17
N PRO A 36 0.01 5.61 -4.86
CA PRO A 36 -0.22 7.05 -5.03
C PRO A 36 -0.29 7.51 -6.49
N TYR A 37 -0.04 6.61 -7.45
CA TYR A 37 -0.14 6.87 -8.88
C TYR A 37 -1.41 6.24 -9.50
N GLY A 38 -2.32 5.69 -8.69
CA GLY A 38 -3.52 5.01 -9.16
C GLY A 38 -3.22 3.60 -9.67
N ARG A 39 -2.86 3.47 -10.95
CA ARG A 39 -2.64 2.16 -11.58
C ARG A 39 -1.19 1.70 -11.45
N GLN A 40 -0.97 0.39 -11.33
CA GLN A 40 0.37 -0.18 -11.13
C GLN A 40 1.34 0.20 -12.26
N GLU A 41 0.87 0.21 -13.51
CA GLU A 41 1.63 0.64 -14.69
C GLU A 41 2.17 2.08 -14.57
N ASP A 42 1.44 2.93 -13.85
CA ASP A 42 1.77 4.35 -13.61
C ASP A 42 2.71 4.54 -12.41
N TYR A 43 3.06 3.46 -11.67
CA TYR A 43 3.92 3.55 -10.50
C TYR A 43 5.30 4.14 -10.87
N ALA A 44 5.65 5.27 -10.26
CA ALA A 44 6.85 6.04 -10.62
C ALA A 44 7.82 6.28 -9.45
N TRP A 45 7.60 5.65 -8.29
CA TRP A 45 8.49 5.82 -7.15
C TRP A 45 9.81 5.04 -7.35
N SER A 46 10.92 5.77 -7.46
CA SER A 46 12.18 5.23 -7.97
C SER A 46 13.01 4.44 -6.96
N PHE A 47 12.91 4.73 -5.66
CA PHE A 47 13.72 4.07 -4.64
C PHE A 47 13.61 2.54 -4.59
N PRO A 48 12.40 1.93 -4.66
CA PRO A 48 12.26 0.48 -4.70
C PRO A 48 12.60 -0.14 -6.07
N ALA A 49 12.55 0.64 -7.15
CA ALA A 49 12.83 0.18 -8.52
C ALA A 49 14.28 -0.30 -8.71
N ARG A 50 15.19 0.05 -7.78
CA ARG A 50 16.55 -0.51 -7.73
C ARG A 50 16.57 -2.01 -7.45
N TRP A 51 15.54 -2.54 -6.79
CA TRP A 51 15.52 -3.92 -6.29
C TRP A 51 14.44 -4.77 -6.93
N PHE A 52 13.28 -4.20 -7.27
CA PHE A 52 12.20 -4.89 -7.96
C PHE A 52 11.82 -4.17 -9.24
N ASN A 53 11.30 -4.90 -10.22
CA ASN A 53 10.50 -4.30 -11.27
C ASN A 53 9.09 -4.04 -10.71
N MET A 54 8.86 -2.81 -10.23
CA MET A 54 7.62 -2.44 -9.52
C MET A 54 6.34 -2.55 -10.36
N ARG A 55 6.46 -2.73 -11.68
CA ARG A 55 5.33 -2.77 -12.62
C ARG A 55 5.02 -4.17 -13.15
N GLU A 56 5.98 -5.09 -13.07
CA GLU A 56 5.88 -6.38 -13.77
C GLU A 56 6.29 -7.58 -12.90
N ASP A 57 7.02 -7.39 -11.80
CA ASP A 57 7.40 -8.50 -10.93
C ASP A 57 6.15 -9.06 -10.22
N GLU A 58 5.79 -10.32 -10.46
CA GLU A 58 4.61 -10.98 -9.84
C GLU A 58 4.64 -11.02 -8.30
N VAL A 59 5.82 -10.88 -7.70
CA VAL A 59 5.97 -10.83 -6.25
C VAL A 59 5.59 -9.47 -5.67
N VAL A 60 5.46 -8.43 -6.51
CA VAL A 60 5.06 -7.08 -6.11
C VAL A 60 3.56 -6.96 -6.24
N LEU A 61 2.87 -6.62 -5.15
CA LEU A 61 1.43 -6.38 -5.13
C LEU A 61 1.19 -4.96 -4.65
N ILE A 62 0.46 -4.14 -5.40
CA ILE A 62 0.22 -2.73 -5.04
C ILE A 62 -1.27 -2.43 -5.06
N GLY A 63 -1.81 -1.83 -4.00
CA GLY A 63 -3.19 -1.38 -3.96
C GLY A 63 -4.17 -2.53 -4.15
N ASP A 64 -4.96 -2.47 -5.22
CA ASP A 64 -5.96 -3.48 -5.57
C ASP A 64 -5.36 -4.89 -5.58
N GLU A 65 -4.26 -5.13 -6.29
CA GLU A 65 -3.66 -6.46 -6.36
C GLU A 65 -3.39 -7.08 -4.98
N PHE A 66 -2.97 -6.27 -4.01
CA PHE A 66 -2.73 -6.73 -2.64
C PHE A 66 -4.04 -7.07 -1.93
N TRP A 67 -5.01 -6.16 -1.95
CA TRP A 67 -6.29 -6.32 -1.25
C TRP A 67 -7.14 -7.44 -1.84
N GLU A 68 -7.20 -7.52 -3.17
CA GLU A 68 -7.88 -8.57 -3.90
C GLU A 68 -7.23 -9.94 -3.64
N LYS A 69 -5.90 -9.99 -3.46
CA LYS A 69 -5.18 -11.23 -3.10
C LYS A 69 -5.59 -11.79 -1.74
N ILE A 70 -5.80 -10.92 -0.75
CA ILE A 70 -6.05 -11.34 0.64
C ILE A 70 -7.53 -11.41 1.01
N GLY A 71 -8.39 -10.64 0.34
CA GLY A 71 -9.83 -10.56 0.65
C GLY A 71 -10.75 -11.01 -0.50
N GLY A 72 -10.23 -11.19 -1.71
CA GLY A 72 -11.01 -11.53 -2.90
C GLY A 72 -11.62 -10.32 -3.61
N MET A 73 -12.43 -10.61 -4.64
CA MET A 73 -12.94 -9.62 -5.58
C MET A 73 -13.71 -8.47 -4.90
N GLY A 74 -13.28 -7.22 -5.09
CA GLY A 74 -13.93 -6.00 -4.57
C GLY A 74 -13.50 -5.60 -3.16
N THR A 75 -12.51 -6.28 -2.57
CA THR A 75 -12.01 -5.95 -1.23
C THR A 75 -11.41 -4.56 -1.18
N TYR A 76 -10.66 -4.15 -2.21
CA TYR A 76 -10.04 -2.83 -2.22
C TYR A 76 -11.11 -1.74 -2.20
N GLN A 77 -12.13 -1.88 -3.04
CA GLN A 77 -13.23 -0.94 -3.12
C GLN A 77 -14.00 -0.84 -1.81
N ALA A 78 -14.33 -1.98 -1.19
CA ALA A 78 -15.00 -2.02 0.11
C ALA A 78 -14.15 -1.36 1.23
N PHE A 79 -12.83 -1.56 1.20
CA PHE A 79 -11.92 -0.90 2.13
C PHE A 79 -11.92 0.62 1.95
N ILE A 80 -11.83 1.11 0.71
CA ILE A 80 -11.84 2.53 0.37
C ILE A 80 -13.18 3.18 0.80
N GLU A 81 -14.30 2.53 0.53
CA GLU A 81 -15.63 2.98 0.95
C GLU A 81 -15.72 3.12 2.48
N ALA A 82 -15.27 2.11 3.23
CA ALA A 82 -15.28 2.15 4.69
C ALA A 82 -14.39 3.28 5.25
N VAL A 83 -13.20 3.51 4.65
CA VAL A 83 -12.32 4.61 5.07
C VAL A 83 -12.94 5.97 4.74
N ASN A 84 -13.59 6.11 3.58
CA ASN A 84 -14.25 7.33 3.17
C ASN A 84 -15.47 7.66 4.04
N GLU A 85 -16.22 6.65 4.48
CA GLU A 85 -17.35 6.80 5.40
C GLU A 85 -16.91 7.44 6.74
N ILE A 86 -15.82 6.95 7.33
CA ILE A 86 -15.33 7.46 8.63
C ILE A 86 -14.38 8.66 8.48
N GLY A 87 -13.80 8.86 7.30
CA GLY A 87 -12.67 9.76 7.08
C GLY A 87 -12.98 11.22 7.42
N LYS A 88 -14.20 11.68 7.13
CA LYS A 88 -14.61 13.05 7.43
C LYS A 88 -14.58 13.35 8.93
N ASP A 89 -15.19 12.48 9.73
CA ASP A 89 -15.27 12.63 11.18
C ASP A 89 -13.89 12.55 11.81
N TYR A 90 -13.07 11.59 11.39
CA TYR A 90 -11.71 11.46 11.91
C TYR A 90 -10.80 12.63 11.54
N LYS A 91 -10.93 13.20 10.33
CA LYS A 91 -10.18 14.41 9.95
C LYS A 91 -10.52 15.57 10.88
N GLU A 92 -11.81 15.83 11.11
CA GLU A 92 -12.22 16.89 12.02
C GLU A 92 -11.63 16.70 13.43
N ARG A 93 -11.70 15.47 13.95
CA ARG A 93 -11.10 15.13 15.25
C ARG A 93 -9.59 15.31 15.27
N ILE A 94 -8.87 14.92 14.22
CA ILE A 94 -7.41 15.14 14.11
C ILE A 94 -7.09 16.64 14.21
N TYR A 95 -7.76 17.47 13.41
CA TYR A 95 -7.52 18.92 13.42
C TYR A 95 -7.81 19.55 14.79
N ARG A 96 -8.98 19.25 15.37
CA ARG A 96 -9.42 19.89 16.62
C ARG A 96 -8.77 19.30 17.86
N GLU A 97 -8.77 17.97 18.00
CA GLU A 97 -8.34 17.28 19.24
C GLU A 97 -6.82 17.12 19.33
N TYR A 98 -6.12 16.95 18.20
CA TYR A 98 -4.68 16.63 18.20
C TYR A 98 -3.82 17.79 17.70
N LEU A 99 -4.26 18.50 16.66
CA LEU A 99 -3.51 19.65 16.11
C LEU A 99 -3.88 20.98 16.77
N GLY A 100 -5.05 21.06 17.41
CA GLY A 100 -5.54 22.28 18.08
C GLY A 100 -5.84 23.44 17.13
N ILE A 101 -6.17 23.15 15.87
CA ILE A 101 -6.49 24.15 14.84
C ILE A 101 -7.81 23.83 14.14
N GLU A 102 -8.43 24.83 13.51
CA GLU A 102 -9.61 24.61 12.68
C GLU A 102 -9.22 23.87 11.38
N PRO A 103 -9.99 22.85 10.97
CA PRO A 103 -9.78 22.19 9.69
C PRO A 103 -9.97 23.20 8.53
N PRO A 104 -9.04 23.27 7.56
CA PRO A 104 -9.25 24.03 6.33
C PRO A 104 -10.52 23.55 5.61
N PRO A 105 -11.30 24.44 4.95
CA PRO A 105 -12.54 24.05 4.24
C PRO A 105 -12.33 22.89 3.27
N GLU A 106 -11.20 22.88 2.57
CA GLU A 106 -10.83 21.90 1.54
C GLU A 106 -10.40 20.55 2.11
N SER A 107 -10.00 20.50 3.39
CA SER A 107 -9.48 19.29 4.02
C SER A 107 -10.55 18.22 4.24
N LEU A 108 -11.81 18.63 4.36
CA LEU A 108 -12.96 17.77 4.62
C LEU A 108 -13.54 17.12 3.34
N GLU A 109 -13.11 17.55 2.15
CA GLU A 109 -13.66 17.08 0.87
C GLU A 109 -12.84 15.95 0.22
N GLY A 110 -11.60 15.71 0.65
CA GLY A 110 -10.75 14.68 0.03
C GLY A 110 -11.26 13.25 0.28
N ILE A 111 -11.75 12.60 -0.77
CA ILE A 111 -12.15 11.19 -0.83
C ILE A 111 -10.96 10.38 -1.38
N LEU A 112 -10.70 9.20 -0.83
CA LEU A 112 -9.75 8.25 -1.40
C LEU A 112 -10.35 7.63 -2.66
N GLU A 113 -9.55 7.60 -3.74
CA GLU A 113 -9.87 6.94 -5.02
C GLU A 113 -9.11 5.61 -5.15
#